data_AF-A0A7S3FGT0-F1
#
_entry.id   AF-A0A7S3FGT0-F1
#
_cell.length_a   1.000
_cell.length_b   1.000
_cell.length_c   1.000
_cell.angle_alpha   90.00
_cell.angle_beta   90.00
_cell.angle_gamma   90.00
#
_symmetry.space_group_name_H-M   'P 1'
#
loop_
_entity.id
_entity.type
_entity.pdbx_description
1 polymer ?
#
loop_
_entity_poly.entity_id
_entity_poly.type
_entity_poly.pdbx_seq_one_letter_code
_entity_poly.pdbx_strand_id
1 'polypeptide(L)'
;MTWLSSMLLRRVLRRTLRPSFGQGVISLSSRPVWQPLPPPLSQSSVADDIQRAEQFVMELGYPSEVAAGVVNTLQSADWGLPAGGVHACVERLAGRWEVGEDAGLKALAMAVQREVAERCGREAVSFVIQPANGPPFDCEGFEGMSIKEVAEHGDTPGAALLAEVLECACNGVMACSTCHVYVDPEWWDRLGPPSEE
;
A
#
# COMPACT_ATOMS: atom_id res chain seq x y z
N MET A 1 -32.99 -29.37 42.80
CA MET A 1 -32.09 -29.90 41.76
C MET A 1 -31.62 -28.69 40.95
N THR A 2 -30.71 -27.84 41.48
CA THR A 2 -29.25 -27.81 41.19
C THR A 2 -28.97 -28.07 39.71
N TRP A 3 -28.36 -27.14 38.95
CA TRP A 3 -26.91 -27.13 38.72
C TRP A 3 -26.37 -25.71 38.43
N LEU A 4 -25.41 -25.30 39.27
CA LEU A 4 -24.43 -24.23 39.13
C LEU A 4 -23.08 -24.89 38.80
N SER A 5 -22.32 -24.38 37.83
CA SER A 5 -20.83 -24.39 37.81
C SER A 5 -20.35 -23.66 36.56
N SER A 6 -19.81 -22.44 36.67
CA SER A 6 -18.42 -22.14 37.07
C SER A 6 -17.40 -22.68 36.05
N MET A 7 -17.20 -21.93 34.97
CA MET A 7 -16.05 -22.03 34.09
C MET A 7 -14.91 -21.19 34.68
N LEU A 8 -14.03 -21.85 35.42
CA LEU A 8 -12.76 -21.30 35.91
C LEU A 8 -11.75 -21.24 34.76
N LEU A 9 -11.30 -20.02 34.41
CA LEU A 9 -10.12 -19.78 33.58
C LEU A 9 -8.89 -20.46 34.22
N ARG A 10 -8.36 -21.48 33.54
CA ARG A 10 -7.08 -22.11 33.92
C ARG A 10 -5.91 -21.36 33.30
N ARG A 11 -5.10 -20.80 34.19
CA ARG A 11 -3.78 -20.18 33.96
C ARG A 11 -2.85 -21.19 33.27
N VAL A 12 -2.51 -20.94 32.00
CA VAL A 12 -1.51 -21.73 31.27
C VAL A 12 -0.14 -21.51 31.90
N LEU A 13 0.35 -22.53 32.62
CA LEU A 13 1.71 -22.61 33.13
C LEU A 13 2.68 -22.72 31.95
N ARG A 14 3.45 -21.65 31.69
CA ARG A 14 4.62 -21.67 30.81
C ARG A 14 5.63 -22.68 31.39
N ARG A 15 5.72 -23.87 30.81
CA ARG A 15 6.81 -24.82 31.08
C ARG A 15 8.04 -24.35 30.32
N THR A 16 9.00 -23.79 31.04
CA THR A 16 10.33 -23.51 30.51
C THR A 16 11.08 -24.82 30.30
N LEU A 17 11.30 -25.21 29.05
CA LEU A 17 12.19 -26.30 28.67
C LEU A 17 13.64 -25.84 28.86
N ARG A 18 14.42 -26.54 29.70
CA ARG A 18 15.88 -26.38 29.78
C ARG A 18 16.53 -27.49 28.95
N PRO A 19 17.36 -27.17 27.93
CA PRO A 19 18.31 -28.13 27.41
C PRO A 19 19.53 -28.20 28.33
N SER A 20 19.85 -29.42 28.75
CA SER A 20 21.11 -29.81 29.36
C SER A 20 22.17 -29.93 28.27
N PHE A 21 23.36 -29.35 28.49
CA PHE A 21 24.71 -29.79 28.06
C PHE A 21 25.60 -28.62 27.58
N GLY A 22 26.82 -28.57 28.14
CA GLY A 22 27.95 -27.80 27.61
C GLY A 22 28.50 -26.73 28.55
N GLN A 23 29.38 -27.11 29.48
CA GLN A 23 30.25 -26.18 30.19
C GLN A 23 31.29 -25.62 29.21
N GLY A 24 31.00 -24.45 28.64
CA GLY A 24 31.98 -23.61 27.96
C GLY A 24 31.91 -22.22 28.57
N VAL A 25 33.01 -21.73 29.14
CA VAL A 25 33.12 -20.37 29.66
C VAL A 25 33.11 -19.42 28.47
N ILE A 26 31.93 -18.91 28.11
CA ILE A 26 31.80 -17.82 27.16
C ILE A 26 32.22 -16.55 27.89
N SER A 27 33.39 -16.03 27.56
CA SER A 27 33.79 -14.66 27.92
C SER A 27 32.75 -13.70 27.35
N LEU A 28 31.93 -13.13 28.24
CA LEU A 28 30.99 -12.07 27.91
C LEU A 28 31.79 -10.80 27.61
N SER A 29 32.23 -10.63 26.36
CA SER A 29 32.55 -9.29 25.89
C SER A 29 31.28 -8.46 25.98
N SER A 30 31.40 -7.28 26.58
CA SER A 30 30.34 -6.32 26.82
C SER A 30 29.45 -6.17 25.58
N ARG A 31 28.23 -6.73 25.66
CA ARG A 31 27.17 -6.47 24.67
C ARG A 31 26.92 -4.95 24.65
N PRO A 32 26.66 -4.35 23.47
CA PRO A 32 26.26 -2.96 23.41
C PRO A 32 25.01 -2.78 24.27
N VAL A 33 25.01 -1.72 25.08
CA VAL A 33 23.89 -1.28 25.92
C VAL A 33 22.62 -1.36 25.09
N TRP A 34 21.62 -2.07 25.59
CA TRP A 34 20.29 -2.13 25.00
C TRP A 34 19.77 -0.69 24.91
N GLN A 35 19.84 -0.08 23.72
CA GLN A 35 19.26 1.22 23.49
C GLN A 35 17.75 1.03 23.33
N PRO A 36 16.92 1.83 24.04
CA PRO A 36 15.49 1.80 23.80
C PRO A 36 15.24 2.13 22.32
N LEU A 37 14.34 1.36 21.69
CA LEU A 37 13.85 1.69 20.36
C LEU A 37 13.37 3.15 20.38
N PRO A 38 13.74 3.96 19.37
CA PRO A 38 13.26 5.33 19.29
C PRO A 38 11.72 5.32 19.34
N PRO A 39 11.10 6.35 19.96
CA PRO A 39 9.66 6.43 20.02
C PRO A 39 9.06 6.41 18.60
N PRO A 40 7.88 5.79 18.41
CA PRO A 40 7.21 5.84 17.12
C PRO A 40 7.00 7.30 16.72
N LEU A 41 7.29 7.60 15.46
CA LEU A 41 7.09 8.94 14.89
C LEU A 41 5.63 9.37 15.04
N SER A 42 5.41 10.66 15.36
CA SER A 42 4.07 11.21 15.38
C SER A 42 3.52 11.25 13.95
N GLN A 43 2.19 11.13 13.80
CA GLN A 43 1.54 11.26 12.49
C GLN A 43 1.90 12.57 11.78
N SER A 44 2.08 13.66 12.56
CA SER A 44 2.55 14.95 12.03
C SER A 44 3.93 14.85 11.39
N SER A 45 4.89 14.16 12.02
CA SER A 45 6.25 14.04 11.49
C SER A 45 6.33 13.18 10.21
N VAL A 46 5.38 12.26 10.01
CA VAL A 46 5.27 11.49 8.76
C VAL A 46 4.70 12.34 7.64
N ALA A 47 3.66 13.13 7.92
CA ALA A 47 3.10 14.08 6.95
C ALA A 47 4.13 15.14 6.54
N ASP A 48 4.91 15.65 7.49
CA ASP A 48 5.98 16.61 7.23
C ASP A 48 7.10 16.00 6.35
N ASP A 49 7.44 14.72 6.53
CA ASP A 49 8.44 14.02 5.71
C ASP A 49 8.00 13.87 4.24
N ILE A 50 6.73 13.50 4.02
CA ILE A 50 6.12 13.39 2.69
C ILE A 50 6.13 14.75 2.00
N GLN A 51 5.67 15.80 2.69
CA GLN A 51 5.61 17.14 2.11
C GLN A 51 7.00 17.66 1.73
N ARG A 52 8.01 17.41 2.56
CA ARG A 52 9.40 17.75 2.23
C ARG A 52 9.88 16.98 1.00
N ALA A 53 9.55 15.70 0.89
CA ALA A 53 9.97 14.87 -0.24
C ALA A 53 9.38 15.38 -1.56
N GLU A 54 8.08 15.71 -1.57
CA GLU A 54 7.42 16.31 -2.74
C GLU A 54 8.08 17.65 -3.12
N GLN A 55 8.28 18.54 -2.14
CA GLN A 55 8.91 19.83 -2.38
C GLN A 55 10.31 19.68 -2.97
N PHE A 56 11.12 18.75 -2.45
CA PHE A 56 12.46 18.50 -2.98
C PHE A 56 12.44 18.04 -4.44
N VAL A 57 11.53 17.12 -4.80
CA VAL A 57 11.37 16.69 -6.21
C VAL A 57 10.93 17.84 -7.11
N MET A 58 10.07 18.73 -6.60
CA MET A 58 9.67 19.94 -7.35
C MET A 58 10.84 20.93 -7.54
N GLU A 59 11.70 21.11 -6.53
CA GLU A 59 12.90 21.96 -6.62
C GLU A 59 13.90 21.44 -7.67
N LEU A 60 13.91 20.14 -7.94
CA LEU A 60 14.67 19.52 -9.04
C LEU A 60 14.07 19.80 -10.44
N GLY A 61 12.91 20.45 -10.51
CA GLY A 61 12.27 20.88 -11.76
C GLY A 61 11.18 19.95 -12.29
N TYR A 62 10.73 18.97 -11.52
CA TYR A 62 9.60 18.11 -11.90
C TYR A 62 8.25 18.76 -11.53
N PRO A 63 7.19 18.53 -12.33
CA PRO A 63 5.86 19.04 -12.01
C PRO A 63 5.28 18.37 -10.76
N SER A 64 4.35 19.06 -10.08
CA SER A 64 3.78 18.60 -8.80
C SER A 64 3.12 17.23 -8.87
N GLU A 65 2.46 16.90 -9.98
CA GLU A 65 1.82 15.59 -10.19
C GLU A 65 2.84 14.45 -10.23
N VAL A 66 4.01 14.69 -10.85
CA VAL A 66 5.10 13.72 -10.88
C VAL A 66 5.77 13.62 -9.52
N ALA A 67 5.94 14.73 -8.80
CA ALA A 67 6.49 14.72 -7.45
C ALA A 67 5.63 13.88 -6.49
N ALA A 68 4.30 14.08 -6.51
CA ALA A 68 3.36 13.29 -5.73
C ALA A 68 3.39 11.81 -6.12
N GLY A 69 3.41 11.49 -7.42
CA GLY A 69 3.49 10.11 -7.89
C GLY A 69 4.80 9.40 -7.49
N VAL A 70 5.93 10.11 -7.48
CA VAL A 70 7.22 9.58 -6.99
C VAL A 70 7.13 9.24 -5.50
N VAL A 71 6.57 10.15 -4.69
CA VAL A 71 6.39 9.94 -3.25
C VAL A 71 5.44 8.78 -2.97
N ASN A 72 4.28 8.72 -3.64
CA ASN A 72 3.33 7.61 -3.53
C ASN A 72 3.99 6.26 -3.87
N THR A 73 4.79 6.22 -4.95
CA THR A 73 5.55 5.03 -5.34
C THR A 73 6.51 4.58 -4.25
N LEU A 74 7.23 5.51 -3.61
CA LEU A 74 8.18 5.18 -2.54
C LEU A 74 7.50 4.77 -1.23
N GLN A 75 6.26 5.21 -1.01
CA GLN A 75 5.46 4.79 0.14
C GLN A 75 4.89 3.37 -0.02
N SER A 76 4.94 2.79 -1.23
CA SER A 76 4.49 1.43 -1.44
C SER A 76 5.33 0.44 -0.62
N ALA A 77 4.70 -0.65 -0.19
CA ALA A 77 5.32 -1.65 0.68
C ALA A 77 6.59 -2.29 0.06
N ASP A 78 6.71 -2.28 -1.27
CA ASP A 78 7.81 -2.89 -2.01
C ASP A 78 9.17 -2.21 -1.75
N TRP A 79 9.17 -0.93 -1.36
CA TRP A 79 10.40 -0.20 -1.04
C TRP A 79 10.90 -0.42 0.38
N GLY A 80 10.07 -1.01 1.26
CA GLY A 80 10.44 -1.37 2.63
C GLY A 80 10.90 -0.18 3.49
N LEU A 81 10.43 1.04 3.18
CA LEU A 81 10.83 2.24 3.91
C LEU A 81 10.15 2.31 5.29
N PRO A 82 10.87 2.74 6.35
CA PRO A 82 10.24 3.03 7.62
C PRO A 82 9.31 4.25 7.48
N ALA A 83 8.30 4.35 8.35
CA ALA A 83 7.47 5.55 8.45
C ALA A 83 8.38 6.78 8.64
N GLY A 84 8.20 7.81 7.81
CA GLY A 84 9.01 9.05 7.83
C GLY A 84 10.43 8.93 7.26
N GLY A 85 10.68 7.96 6.35
CA GLY A 85 11.96 7.79 5.66
C GLY A 85 11.95 8.14 4.17
N VAL A 86 10.87 8.73 3.66
CA VAL A 86 10.67 8.95 2.22
C VAL A 86 11.60 10.04 1.71
N HIS A 87 11.72 11.17 2.40
CA HIS A 87 12.60 12.27 2.00
C HIS A 87 14.06 11.82 1.85
N ALA A 88 14.58 11.12 2.85
CA ALA A 88 15.96 10.62 2.82
C ALA A 88 16.18 9.60 1.69
N CYS A 89 15.15 8.83 1.32
CA CYS A 89 15.20 7.95 0.17
C CYS A 89 15.30 8.73 -1.14
N VAL A 90 14.48 9.78 -1.30
CA VAL A 90 14.52 10.66 -2.47
C VAL A 90 15.87 11.35 -2.60
N GLU A 91 16.42 11.91 -1.52
CA GLU A 91 17.76 12.53 -1.54
C GLU A 91 18.85 11.54 -1.98
N ARG A 92 18.77 10.29 -1.47
CA ARG A 92 19.71 9.24 -1.86
C ARG A 92 19.58 8.85 -3.33
N LEU A 93 18.36 8.81 -3.88
CA LEU A 93 18.11 8.53 -5.29
C LEU A 93 18.51 9.69 -6.20
N ALA A 94 18.38 10.93 -5.73
CA ALA A 94 18.85 12.12 -6.45
C ALA A 94 20.37 12.13 -6.59
N GLY A 95 21.10 11.54 -5.65
CA GLY A 95 22.55 11.53 -5.64
C GLY A 95 23.12 12.95 -5.55
N ARG A 96 24.33 13.16 -6.09
CA ARG A 96 24.91 14.51 -6.19
C ARG A 96 24.38 15.22 -7.44
N TRP A 97 23.08 15.53 -7.42
CA TRP A 97 22.40 16.17 -8.54
C TRP A 97 23.07 17.47 -9.01
N GLU A 98 23.63 18.26 -8.08
CA GLU A 98 24.37 19.50 -8.38
C GLU A 98 25.57 19.29 -9.32
N VAL A 99 26.11 18.08 -9.37
CA VAL A 99 27.27 17.69 -10.20
C VAL A 99 26.82 16.80 -11.38
N GLY A 100 25.51 16.66 -11.59
CA GLY A 100 24.91 15.84 -12.66
C GLY A 100 24.92 14.33 -12.39
N GLU A 101 25.21 13.90 -11.17
CA GLU A 101 25.10 12.51 -10.75
C GLU A 101 23.64 12.20 -10.38
N ASP A 102 23.11 11.05 -10.83
CA ASP A 102 21.76 10.55 -10.50
C ASP A 102 21.87 9.09 -10.08
N ALA A 103 21.25 8.73 -8.95
CA ALA A 103 21.24 7.37 -8.43
C ALA A 103 19.90 6.64 -8.72
N GLY A 104 19.14 7.11 -9.73
CA GLY A 104 17.91 6.49 -10.21
C GLY A 104 16.66 7.35 -10.07
N LEU A 105 16.72 8.54 -9.45
CA LEU A 105 15.55 9.40 -9.29
C LEU A 105 15.00 9.86 -10.65
N LYS A 106 15.88 10.20 -11.60
CA LYS A 106 15.46 10.61 -12.94
C LYS A 106 14.68 9.50 -13.66
N ALA A 107 15.16 8.26 -13.56
CA ALA A 107 14.49 7.12 -14.19
C ALA A 107 13.10 6.88 -13.59
N LEU A 108 12.99 6.98 -12.25
CA LEU A 108 11.72 6.88 -11.54
C LEU A 108 10.76 8.01 -11.94
N ALA A 109 11.22 9.26 -11.92
CA ALA A 109 10.40 10.41 -12.28
C ALA A 109 9.92 10.34 -13.74
N MET A 110 10.74 9.87 -14.68
CA MET A 110 10.32 9.66 -16.07
C MET A 110 9.28 8.55 -16.21
N ALA A 111 9.37 7.48 -15.41
CA ALA A 111 8.37 6.42 -15.40
C ALA A 111 7.02 6.93 -14.87
N VAL A 112 7.05 7.63 -13.73
CA VAL A 112 5.86 8.28 -13.15
C VAL A 112 5.28 9.32 -14.10
N GLN A 113 6.10 10.12 -14.78
CA GLN A 113 5.61 11.10 -15.74
C GLN A 113 4.90 10.45 -16.92
N ARG A 114 5.36 9.29 -17.39
CA ARG A 114 4.65 8.53 -18.43
C ARG A 114 3.30 8.05 -17.91
N GLU A 115 3.26 7.50 -16.70
CA GLU A 115 2.02 7.03 -16.07
C GLU A 115 1.02 8.18 -15.87
N VAL A 116 1.48 9.33 -15.34
CA VAL A 116 0.68 10.54 -15.18
C VAL A 116 0.15 10.99 -16.54
N ALA A 117 0.99 11.03 -17.59
CA ALA A 117 0.56 11.41 -18.93
C ALA A 117 -0.46 10.44 -19.54
N GLU A 118 -0.38 9.14 -19.24
CA GLU A 118 -1.37 8.12 -19.65
C GLU A 118 -2.71 8.29 -18.91
N ARG A 119 -2.68 8.80 -17.68
CA ARG A 119 -3.89 9.16 -16.92
C ARG A 119 -4.46 10.52 -17.35
N CYS A 120 -3.61 11.49 -17.67
CA CYS A 120 -3.99 12.83 -18.10
C CYS A 120 -4.81 12.78 -19.40
N GLY A 121 -6.11 13.04 -19.30
CA GLY A 121 -7.04 13.09 -20.44
C GLY A 121 -8.11 11.99 -20.41
N ARG A 122 -8.06 11.06 -19.46
CA ARG A 122 -9.16 10.13 -19.19
C ARG A 122 -10.19 10.84 -18.32
N GLU A 123 -11.47 10.80 -18.69
CA GLU A 123 -12.52 11.34 -17.84
C GLU A 123 -12.65 10.50 -16.56
N ALA A 124 -12.76 11.17 -15.41
CA ALA A 124 -13.01 10.49 -14.15
C ALA A 124 -14.45 9.96 -14.12
N VAL A 125 -14.61 8.71 -13.72
CA VAL A 125 -15.91 8.03 -13.60
C VAL A 125 -16.08 7.58 -12.16
N SER A 126 -17.18 7.99 -11.54
CA SER A 126 -17.59 7.53 -10.22
C SER A 126 -18.67 6.46 -10.30
N PHE A 127 -18.62 5.49 -9.40
CA PHE A 127 -19.60 4.42 -9.29
C PHE A 127 -19.73 3.95 -7.84
N VAL A 128 -20.89 3.39 -7.50
CA VAL A 128 -21.19 2.90 -6.15
C VAL A 128 -21.07 1.38 -6.12
N ILE A 129 -20.41 0.85 -5.09
CA ILE A 129 -20.28 -0.58 -4.85
C ILE A 129 -21.13 -0.96 -3.64
N GLN A 130 -22.02 -1.94 -3.84
CA GLN A 130 -22.75 -2.60 -2.77
C GLN A 130 -22.07 -3.94 -2.43
N PRO A 131 -21.30 -4.03 -1.34
CA PRO A 131 -20.69 -5.30 -0.94
C PRO A 131 -21.75 -6.27 -0.43
N ALA A 132 -21.44 -7.58 -0.46
CA ALA A 132 -22.31 -8.61 0.11
C ALA A 132 -22.52 -8.43 1.62
N ASN A 133 -21.49 -7.93 2.31
CA ASN A 133 -21.52 -7.63 3.74
C ASN A 133 -21.00 -6.22 3.98
N GLY A 134 -21.90 -5.29 4.30
CA GLY A 134 -21.51 -3.93 4.68
C GLY A 134 -22.35 -2.84 4.00
N PRO A 135 -22.13 -1.58 4.38
CA PRO A 135 -22.74 -0.45 3.70
C PRO A 135 -22.15 -0.29 2.29
N PRO A 136 -22.93 0.26 1.34
CA PRO A 136 -22.38 0.67 0.06
C PRO A 136 -21.36 1.79 0.22
N PHE A 137 -20.41 1.87 -0.71
CA PHE A 137 -19.35 2.86 -0.74
C PHE A 137 -19.08 3.36 -2.16
N ASP A 138 -18.62 4.61 -2.26
CA ASP A 138 -18.26 5.23 -3.54
C ASP A 138 -16.86 4.80 -3.97
N CYS A 139 -16.70 4.60 -5.27
CA CYS A 139 -15.44 4.35 -5.95
C CYS A 139 -15.27 5.32 -7.11
N GLU A 140 -14.03 5.66 -7.41
CA GLU A 140 -13.67 6.48 -8.56
C GLU A 140 -12.58 5.77 -9.36
N GLY A 141 -12.70 5.85 -10.68
CA GLY A 141 -11.71 5.37 -11.64
C GLY A 141 -11.67 6.27 -12.87
N PHE A 142 -10.95 5.84 -13.90
CA PHE A 142 -10.84 6.57 -15.15
C PHE A 142 -11.52 5.83 -16.28
N GLU A 143 -12.07 6.56 -17.25
CA GLU A 143 -12.69 5.97 -18.45
C GLU A 143 -11.73 4.99 -19.13
N GLY A 144 -12.25 3.82 -19.51
CA GLY A 144 -11.48 2.72 -20.10
C GLY A 144 -10.74 1.84 -19.09
N MET A 145 -10.83 2.10 -17.78
CA MET A 145 -10.36 1.15 -16.77
C MET A 145 -11.41 0.08 -16.58
N SER A 146 -10.96 -1.15 -16.43
CA SER A 146 -11.76 -2.23 -15.88
C SER A 146 -11.95 -2.05 -14.37
N ILE A 147 -13.02 -2.63 -13.81
CA ILE A 147 -13.26 -2.63 -12.35
C ILE A 147 -12.06 -3.26 -11.60
N LYS A 148 -11.42 -4.26 -12.21
CA LYS A 148 -10.20 -4.91 -11.68
C LYS A 148 -9.02 -3.93 -11.59
N GLU A 149 -8.76 -3.14 -12.62
CA GLU A 149 -7.70 -2.12 -12.57
C GLU A 149 -7.99 -1.05 -11.54
N VAL A 150 -9.25 -0.67 -11.34
CA VAL A 150 -9.62 0.27 -10.27
C VAL A 150 -9.33 -0.34 -8.89
N ALA A 151 -9.64 -1.62 -8.69
CA ALA A 151 -9.34 -2.32 -7.45
C ALA A 151 -7.83 -2.40 -7.16
N GLU A 152 -7.00 -2.65 -8.18
CA GLU A 152 -5.55 -2.84 -7.99
C GLU A 152 -4.72 -1.55 -8.01
N HIS A 153 -5.15 -0.55 -8.77
CA HIS A 153 -4.35 0.65 -9.06
C HIS A 153 -5.06 1.95 -8.70
N GLY A 154 -6.28 1.87 -8.16
CA GLY A 154 -7.00 3.06 -7.72
C GLY A 154 -6.41 3.64 -6.45
N ASP A 155 -6.21 4.96 -6.45
CA ASP A 155 -5.62 5.69 -5.33
C ASP A 155 -6.67 6.18 -4.30
N THR A 156 -7.96 5.85 -4.49
CA THR A 156 -9.04 6.32 -3.63
C THR A 156 -9.32 5.36 -2.46
N PRO A 157 -9.84 5.85 -1.32
CA PRO A 157 -10.29 4.97 -0.23
C PRO A 157 -11.31 3.93 -0.68
N GLY A 158 -12.17 4.28 -1.65
CA GLY A 158 -13.11 3.35 -2.27
C GLY A 158 -12.42 2.22 -3.02
N ALA A 159 -11.37 2.53 -3.79
CA ALA A 159 -10.58 1.52 -4.51
C ALA A 159 -9.93 0.51 -3.55
N ALA A 160 -9.42 0.97 -2.40
CA ALA A 160 -8.87 0.08 -1.37
C ALA A 160 -9.93 -0.88 -0.81
N LEU A 161 -11.14 -0.39 -0.55
CA LEU A 161 -12.27 -1.24 -0.13
C LEU A 161 -12.70 -2.20 -1.25
N LEU A 162 -12.68 -1.74 -2.50
CA LEU A 162 -12.99 -2.57 -3.67
C LEU A 162 -11.99 -3.73 -3.78
N ALA A 163 -10.70 -3.49 -3.54
CA ALA A 163 -9.65 -4.51 -3.53
C ALA A 163 -9.90 -5.61 -2.48
N GLU A 164 -10.50 -5.26 -1.33
CA GLU A 164 -10.82 -6.23 -0.28
C GLU A 164 -12.02 -7.13 -0.65
N VAL A 165 -13.00 -6.60 -1.39
CA VAL A 165 -14.23 -7.33 -1.74
C VAL A 165 -14.16 -8.04 -3.08
N LEU A 166 -13.26 -7.62 -3.97
CA LEU A 166 -13.11 -8.16 -5.32
C LEU A 166 -11.81 -8.97 -5.41
N GLU A 167 -11.94 -10.31 -5.37
CA GLU A 167 -10.78 -11.21 -5.27
C GLU A 167 -9.93 -11.25 -6.55
N CYS A 168 -10.55 -11.26 -7.74
CA CYS A 168 -9.84 -11.23 -9.02
C CYS A 168 -8.68 -12.24 -9.18
N ALA A 169 -8.81 -13.46 -8.64
CA ALA A 169 -7.74 -14.46 -8.54
C ALA A 169 -6.94 -14.76 -9.83
N CYS A 170 -7.56 -14.67 -11.02
CA CYS A 170 -6.86 -14.87 -12.29
C CYS A 170 -6.20 -13.61 -12.87
N ASN A 171 -6.29 -12.46 -12.20
CA ASN A 171 -5.83 -11.17 -12.67
C ASN A 171 -6.44 -10.75 -14.02
N GLY A 172 -7.71 -11.06 -14.24
CA GLY A 172 -8.45 -10.64 -15.44
C GLY A 172 -8.15 -11.44 -16.72
N VAL A 173 -7.42 -12.57 -16.65
CA VAL A 173 -7.15 -13.43 -17.82
C VAL A 173 -8.28 -14.41 -18.13
N MET A 174 -9.50 -14.13 -17.65
CA MET A 174 -10.71 -14.92 -17.89
C MET A 174 -10.63 -16.41 -17.51
N ALA A 175 -9.73 -16.79 -16.61
CA ALA A 175 -9.55 -18.18 -16.17
C ALA A 175 -10.32 -18.55 -14.88
N CYS A 176 -11.05 -17.60 -14.29
CA CYS A 176 -11.84 -17.79 -13.07
C CYS A 176 -13.11 -16.94 -13.09
N SER A 177 -13.94 -17.08 -12.06
CA SER A 177 -15.18 -16.30 -11.87
C SER A 177 -15.22 -15.54 -10.53
N THR A 178 -14.07 -15.30 -9.91
CA THR A 178 -14.00 -14.66 -8.57
C THR A 178 -14.18 -13.14 -8.61
N CYS A 179 -14.18 -12.54 -9.82
CA CYS A 179 -14.51 -11.14 -10.06
C CYS A 179 -15.98 -10.92 -10.46
N HIS A 180 -16.85 -11.92 -10.26
CA HIS A 180 -18.26 -11.85 -10.65
C HIS A 180 -19.01 -10.75 -9.85
N VAL A 181 -19.77 -9.91 -10.56
CA VAL A 181 -20.54 -8.80 -9.98
C VAL A 181 -21.96 -8.78 -10.53
N TYR A 182 -22.86 -8.16 -9.77
CA TYR A 182 -24.18 -7.78 -10.27
C TYR A 182 -24.14 -6.32 -10.70
N VAL A 183 -24.65 -6.05 -11.91
CA VAL A 183 -24.76 -4.70 -12.45
C VAL A 183 -26.18 -4.22 -12.24
N ASP A 184 -26.34 -2.93 -11.92
CA ASP A 184 -27.65 -2.32 -11.78
C ASP A 184 -28.46 -2.45 -13.09
N PRO A 185 -29.76 -2.80 -13.03
CA PRO A 185 -30.60 -2.96 -14.22
C PRO A 185 -30.60 -1.74 -15.15
N GLU A 186 -30.47 -0.52 -14.62
CA GLU A 186 -30.43 0.71 -15.43
C GLU A 186 -29.17 0.80 -16.31
N TRP A 187 -28.11 0.06 -15.96
CA TRP A 187 -26.84 0.01 -16.68
C TRP A 187 -26.69 -1.23 -17.55
N TRP A 188 -27.48 -2.28 -17.32
CA TRP A 188 -27.34 -3.56 -18.00
C TRP A 188 -27.38 -3.44 -19.52
N ASP A 189 -28.34 -2.69 -20.06
CA ASP A 189 -28.51 -2.51 -21.52
C ASP A 189 -27.41 -1.65 -22.17
N ARG A 190 -26.61 -0.94 -21.35
CA ARG A 190 -25.47 -0.14 -21.84
C ARG A 190 -24.21 -0.99 -21.97
N LEU A 191 -24.18 -2.16 -21.35
CA LEU A 191 -23.08 -3.11 -21.48
C LEU A 191 -23.22 -3.91 -22.77
N GLY A 192 -22.08 -4.24 -23.39
CA GLY A 192 -22.05 -5.24 -24.43
C GLY A 192 -22.41 -6.64 -23.87
N PRO A 193 -22.74 -7.61 -24.74
CA PRO A 193 -22.88 -8.99 -24.30
C PRO A 193 -21.54 -9.48 -23.71
N PRO A 194 -21.55 -10.41 -22.74
CA PRO A 194 -20.33 -11.05 -22.28
C PRO A 194 -19.54 -11.64 -23.46
N SER A 195 -18.29 -11.23 -23.62
CA SER A 195 -17.37 -11.68 -24.66
C SER A 195 -16.18 -12.42 -24.06
N GLU A 196 -15.48 -13.21 -24.87
CA GLU A 196 -14.21 -13.88 -24.53
C GLU A 196 -12.97 -13.10 -25.00
N GLU A 197 -13.19 -11.88 -25.53
CA GLU A 197 -12.16 -10.96 -26.01
C GLU A 197 -11.60 -10.06 -24.90
#